data_AF-A0AAJ5VSS0-F1
#
_entry.id   AF-A0AAJ5VSS0-F1
#
_cell.length_a   1.000
_cell.length_b   1.000
_cell.length_c   1.000
_cell.angle_alpha   90.00
_cell.angle_beta   90.00
_cell.angle_gamma   90.00
#
_symmetry.space_group_name_H-M   'P 1'
#
loop_
_entity.id
_entity.type
_entity.pdbx_description
1 polymer ?
#
loop_
_entity_poly.entity_id
_entity_poly.type
_entity_poly.pdbx_seq_one_letter_code
_entity_poly.pdbx_strand_id
1 'polypeptide(L)'
;MSPRLSRRNLLKWTGAAGTIAVAGSLLPNFGISAALAAELGDGDVGVLNYAYALEQLEAAFYTQVLEAPFGEMQVNDQRILTQIRHHEIAHRDFLKGALGRNAIPALEVDFSAVDFSSRSSVLGTADVFENLGVAATMAPAS
;
A
#
# COMPACT_ATOMS: atom_id res chain seq x y z
N MET A 1 22.64 -28.54 -2.88
CA MET A 1 23.34 -27.32 -2.43
C MET A 1 22.49 -26.13 -2.87
N SER A 2 21.69 -25.55 -1.98
CA SER A 2 20.69 -24.52 -2.31
C SER A 2 21.34 -23.19 -2.74
N PRO A 3 20.77 -22.44 -3.71
CA PRO A 3 21.33 -21.17 -4.12
C PRO A 3 21.19 -20.14 -2.99
N ARG A 4 22.31 -19.51 -2.63
CA ARG A 4 22.37 -18.44 -1.62
C ARG A 4 21.75 -17.18 -2.21
N LEU A 5 20.54 -16.84 -1.78
CA LEU A 5 19.97 -15.51 -2.02
C LEU A 5 20.87 -14.47 -1.32
N SER A 6 21.35 -13.51 -2.11
CA SER A 6 22.29 -12.48 -1.71
C SER A 6 21.65 -11.54 -0.70
N ARG A 7 22.03 -11.69 0.58
CA ARG A 7 21.54 -10.95 1.75
C ARG A 7 21.92 -9.45 1.79
N ARG A 8 22.43 -8.86 0.70
CA ARG A 8 23.18 -7.60 0.74
C ARG A 8 22.45 -6.34 0.26
N ASN A 9 21.18 -6.42 -0.13
CA ASN A 9 20.42 -5.23 -0.57
C ASN A 9 19.23 -4.82 0.32
N LEU A 10 19.05 -5.46 1.49
CA LEU A 10 17.94 -5.14 2.39
C LEU A 10 18.22 -3.95 3.33
N LEU A 11 19.46 -3.43 3.35
CA LEU A 11 19.95 -2.49 4.37
C LEU A 11 19.90 -1.01 3.93
N LYS A 12 18.74 -0.52 3.47
CA LYS A 12 18.52 0.92 3.21
C LYS A 12 17.17 1.46 3.71
N TRP A 13 16.51 0.77 4.64
CA TRP A 13 15.17 1.13 5.15
C TRP A 13 15.16 1.98 6.45
N THR A 14 16.28 2.57 6.86
CA THR A 14 16.44 3.21 8.19
C THR A 14 15.84 4.62 8.35
N GLY A 15 14.96 5.07 7.47
CA GLY A 15 14.47 6.47 7.46
C GLY A 15 13.04 6.71 7.96
N ALA A 16 12.29 5.69 8.38
CA ALA A 16 10.81 5.72 8.47
C ALA A 16 10.13 6.76 9.39
N ALA A 17 10.85 7.65 10.09
CA ALA A 17 10.26 8.58 11.06
C ALA A 17 9.39 9.70 10.43
N GLY A 18 9.74 10.19 9.24
CA GLY A 18 9.01 11.30 8.60
C GLY A 18 7.72 10.87 7.89
N THR A 19 7.68 9.64 7.38
CA THR A 19 6.59 9.17 6.51
C THR A 19 5.47 8.43 7.22
N ILE A 20 5.77 7.79 8.35
CA ILE A 20 4.76 7.14 9.19
C ILE A 20 3.70 8.17 9.66
N ALA A 21 4.10 9.42 9.87
CA ALA A 21 3.19 10.48 10.28
C ALA A 21 2.17 10.90 9.19
N VAL A 22 2.55 10.84 7.90
CA VAL A 22 1.68 11.31 6.81
C VAL A 22 0.61 10.27 6.47
N ALA A 23 0.95 8.99 6.28
CA ALA A 23 -0.12 8.00 6.00
C ALA A 23 -0.93 7.63 7.25
N GLY A 24 -0.37 7.72 8.46
CA GLY A 24 -1.15 7.56 9.70
C GLY A 24 -2.34 8.53 9.82
N SER A 25 -2.30 9.67 9.13
CA SER A 25 -3.41 10.63 9.08
C SER A 25 -4.48 10.31 8.03
N LEU A 26 -4.16 9.52 7.00
CA LEU A 26 -5.06 9.17 5.91
C LEU A 26 -5.74 7.81 6.10
N LEU A 27 -5.05 6.86 6.74
CA LEU A 27 -5.60 5.54 7.07
C LEU A 27 -6.97 5.61 7.78
N PRO A 28 -7.22 6.52 8.75
CA PRO A 28 -8.53 6.64 9.38
C PRO A 28 -9.67 6.99 8.41
N ASN A 29 -9.38 7.70 7.31
CA ASN A 29 -10.40 8.05 6.30
C ASN A 29 -10.88 6.84 5.50
N PHE A 30 -10.13 5.73 5.54
CA PHE A 30 -10.46 4.47 4.88
C PHE A 30 -10.86 3.37 5.88
N GLY A 31 -11.27 3.76 7.10
CA GLY A 31 -11.66 2.83 8.15
C GLY A 31 -10.49 2.12 8.84
N ILE A 32 -9.25 2.46 8.48
CA ILE A 32 -8.05 1.84 9.06
C ILE A 32 -7.69 2.62 10.34
N SER A 33 -8.09 2.05 11.48
CA SER A 33 -8.00 2.72 12.78
C SER A 33 -6.56 2.87 13.30
N ALA A 34 -6.36 3.84 14.19
CA ALA A 34 -5.10 4.00 14.93
C ALA A 34 -4.74 2.79 15.80
N ALA A 35 -5.69 1.90 16.11
CA ALA A 35 -5.41 0.65 16.79
C ALA A 35 -4.59 -0.31 15.90
N LEU A 36 -4.82 -0.31 14.58
CA LEU A 36 -3.98 -1.03 13.64
C LEU A 36 -2.56 -0.45 13.65
N ALA A 37 -2.40 0.88 13.75
CA ALA A 37 -1.09 1.52 13.84
C ALA A 37 -0.30 1.09 15.09
N ALA A 38 -0.99 0.80 16.21
CA ALA A 38 -0.38 0.24 17.41
C ALA A 38 -0.07 -1.28 17.29
N GLU A 39 -0.80 -2.01 16.44
CA GLU A 39 -0.60 -3.44 16.16
C GLU A 39 0.48 -3.72 15.10
N LEU A 40 1.03 -2.69 14.43
CA LEU A 40 2.09 -2.88 13.42
C LEU A 40 3.36 -3.50 14.04
N GLY A 41 3.57 -3.28 15.35
CA GLY A 41 4.77 -3.70 16.07
C GLY A 41 5.89 -2.66 16.01
N ASP A 42 7.03 -2.98 16.64
CA ASP A 42 8.18 -2.07 16.74
C ASP A 42 9.30 -2.41 15.75
N GLY A 43 10.17 -1.43 15.50
CA GLY A 43 11.37 -1.59 14.66
C GLY A 43 11.03 -2.01 13.22
N ASP A 44 11.87 -2.87 12.65
CA ASP A 44 11.74 -3.31 11.25
C ASP A 44 10.41 -4.02 10.96
N VAL A 45 9.85 -4.74 11.94
CA VAL A 45 8.55 -5.42 11.79
C VAL A 45 7.42 -4.40 11.68
N GLY A 46 7.44 -3.35 12.51
CA GLY A 46 6.50 -2.23 12.42
C GLY A 46 6.50 -1.56 11.05
N VAL A 47 7.69 -1.26 10.52
CA VAL A 47 7.86 -0.65 9.20
C VAL A 47 7.35 -1.57 8.08
N LEU A 48 7.64 -2.88 8.16
CA LEU A 48 7.17 -3.83 7.16
C LEU A 48 5.65 -4.06 7.24
N ASN A 49 5.05 -4.11 8.42
CA ASN A 49 3.60 -4.20 8.59
C ASN A 49 2.88 -2.94 8.11
N TYR A 50 3.50 -1.77 8.30
CA TYR A 50 2.99 -0.52 7.76
C TYR A 50 2.97 -0.54 6.23
N ALA A 51 4.10 -0.90 5.60
CA ALA A 51 4.17 -1.05 4.15
C ALA A 51 3.13 -2.08 3.68
N TYR A 52 3.02 -3.21 4.38
CA TYR A 52 2.04 -4.25 4.06
C TYR A 52 0.59 -3.75 4.17
N ALA A 53 0.27 -2.88 5.14
CA ALA A 53 -1.04 -2.26 5.24
C ALA A 53 -1.35 -1.35 4.02
N LEU A 54 -0.37 -0.57 3.56
CA LEU A 54 -0.50 0.28 2.37
C LEU A 54 -0.73 -0.56 1.11
N GLU A 55 0.07 -1.59 0.90
CA GLU A 55 -0.08 -2.48 -0.27
C GLU A 55 -1.44 -3.21 -0.26
N GLN A 56 -1.99 -3.53 0.92
CA GLN A 56 -3.34 -4.09 1.05
C GLN A 56 -4.42 -3.08 0.64
N LEU A 57 -4.29 -1.83 1.08
CA LEU A 57 -5.19 -0.73 0.75
C LEU A 57 -5.20 -0.45 -0.76
N GLU A 58 -4.02 -0.34 -1.38
CA GLU A 58 -3.87 -0.05 -2.81
C GLU A 58 -4.37 -1.21 -3.68
N ALA A 59 -4.02 -2.46 -3.32
CA ALA A 59 -4.52 -3.63 -4.03
C ALA A 59 -6.06 -3.73 -3.98
N ALA A 60 -6.67 -3.42 -2.83
CA ALA A 60 -8.13 -3.38 -2.69
C ALA A 60 -8.75 -2.25 -3.53
N PHE A 61 -8.14 -1.05 -3.50
CA PHE A 61 -8.60 0.11 -4.25
C PHE A 61 -8.60 -0.14 -5.76
N TYR A 62 -7.47 -0.58 -6.33
CA TYR A 62 -7.38 -0.84 -7.77
C TYR A 62 -8.24 -2.03 -8.23
N THR A 63 -8.51 -2.98 -7.33
CA THR A 63 -9.52 -4.02 -7.58
C THR A 63 -10.90 -3.39 -7.73
N GLN A 64 -11.31 -2.53 -6.79
CA GLN A 64 -12.59 -1.85 -6.81
C GLN A 64 -12.77 -0.94 -8.04
N VAL A 65 -11.71 -0.21 -8.45
CA VAL A 65 -11.72 0.62 -9.67
C VAL A 65 -12.01 -0.22 -10.92
N LEU A 66 -11.47 -1.44 -11.00
CA LEU A 66 -11.65 -2.31 -12.17
C LEU A 66 -12.97 -3.08 -12.14
N GLU A 67 -13.57 -3.28 -10.96
CA GLU A 67 -14.92 -3.83 -10.81
C GLU A 67 -16.02 -2.80 -11.09
N ALA A 68 -15.76 -1.52 -10.78
CA ALA A 68 -16.64 -0.40 -11.07
C ALA A 68 -15.91 0.71 -11.86
N PRO A 69 -15.64 0.51 -13.16
CA PRO A 69 -14.96 1.51 -13.97
C PRO A 69 -15.75 2.82 -14.05
N PHE A 70 -15.04 3.96 -13.91
CA PHE A 70 -15.64 5.27 -14.21
C PHE A 70 -16.06 5.36 -15.69
N GLY A 71 -17.10 6.14 -15.97
CA GLY A 71 -17.80 6.11 -17.27
C GLY A 71 -16.93 6.43 -18.50
N GLU A 72 -15.87 7.23 -18.33
CA GLU A 72 -14.94 7.63 -19.41
C GLU A 72 -13.67 6.78 -19.47
N MET A 73 -13.62 5.63 -18.78
CA MET A 73 -12.41 4.80 -18.72
C MET A 73 -12.08 4.20 -20.09
N GLN A 74 -10.91 4.56 -20.63
CA GLN A 74 -10.45 4.05 -21.91
C GLN A 74 -9.81 2.67 -21.75
N VAL A 75 -9.69 1.92 -22.86
CA VAL A 75 -9.00 0.61 -22.89
C VAL A 75 -7.55 0.72 -22.37
N ASN A 76 -6.87 1.83 -22.69
CA ASN A 76 -5.52 2.07 -22.18
C ASN A 76 -5.52 2.33 -20.67
N ASP A 77 -6.51 3.06 -20.13
CA ASP A 77 -6.65 3.27 -18.68
C ASP A 77 -6.86 1.93 -17.96
N GLN A 78 -7.77 1.08 -18.47
CA GLN A 78 -8.03 -0.26 -17.92
C GLN A 78 -6.77 -1.12 -17.91
N ARG A 79 -5.99 -1.10 -18.99
CA ARG A 79 -4.73 -1.86 -19.08
C ARG A 79 -3.72 -1.39 -18.04
N ILE A 80 -3.54 -0.08 -17.90
CA ILE A 80 -2.60 0.51 -16.94
C ILE A 80 -3.04 0.18 -15.50
N LEU A 81 -4.30 0.44 -15.16
CA LEU A 81 -4.84 0.17 -13.82
C LEU A 81 -4.80 -1.33 -13.47
N THR A 82 -4.98 -2.21 -14.47
CA THR A 82 -4.80 -3.66 -14.28
C THR A 82 -3.35 -4.02 -13.96
N GLN A 83 -2.39 -3.39 -14.63
CA GLN A 83 -0.96 -3.61 -14.35
C GLN A 83 -0.60 -3.13 -12.94
N ILE A 84 -1.06 -1.94 -12.55
CA ILE A 84 -0.85 -1.40 -11.21
C ILE A 84 -1.44 -2.33 -10.15
N ARG A 85 -2.71 -2.75 -10.29
CA ARG A 85 -3.33 -3.75 -9.39
C ARG A 85 -2.46 -5.00 -9.23
N HIS A 86 -1.90 -5.53 -10.32
CA HIS A 86 -1.05 -6.72 -10.25
C HIS A 86 0.27 -6.46 -9.51
N HIS A 87 0.85 -5.27 -9.64
CA HIS A 87 2.03 -4.89 -8.87
C HIS A 87 1.73 -4.83 -7.37
N GLU A 88 0.64 -4.15 -6.97
CA GLU A 88 0.32 -4.00 -5.54
C GLU A 88 -0.06 -5.34 -4.90
N ILE A 89 -0.75 -6.23 -5.63
CA ILE A 89 -0.97 -7.61 -5.17
C ILE A 89 0.36 -8.36 -4.98
N ALA A 90 1.30 -8.20 -5.90
CA ALA A 90 2.61 -8.86 -5.80
C ALA A 90 3.43 -8.31 -4.62
N HIS A 91 3.42 -6.99 -4.39
CA HIS A 91 4.06 -6.36 -3.25
C HIS A 91 3.44 -6.81 -1.92
N ARG A 92 2.11 -6.78 -1.82
CA ARG A 92 1.34 -7.29 -0.68
C ARG A 92 1.74 -8.73 -0.35
N ASP A 93 1.72 -9.62 -1.35
CA ASP A 93 1.99 -11.05 -1.13
C ASP A 93 3.48 -11.28 -0.78
N PHE A 94 4.39 -10.50 -1.36
CA PHE A 94 5.80 -10.51 -1.00
C PHE A 94 6.01 -10.10 0.48
N LEU A 95 5.43 -8.98 0.91
CA LEU A 95 5.54 -8.49 2.28
C LEU A 95 4.90 -9.46 3.28
N LYS A 96 3.72 -10.02 2.97
CA LYS A 96 3.09 -11.08 3.77
C LYS A 96 4.02 -12.28 3.96
N GLY A 97 4.68 -12.70 2.89
CA GLY A 97 5.67 -13.77 2.94
C GLY A 97 6.89 -13.43 3.81
N ALA A 98 7.40 -12.19 3.72
CA ALA A 98 8.54 -11.72 4.50
C ALA A 98 8.21 -11.57 6.00
N LEU A 99 7.01 -11.09 6.33
CA LEU A 99 6.50 -10.93 7.70
C LEU A 99 6.12 -12.26 8.35
N GLY A 100 5.64 -13.24 7.58
CA GLY A 100 5.24 -14.55 8.07
C GLY A 100 4.18 -14.44 9.17
N ARG A 101 4.49 -14.97 10.35
CA ARG A 101 3.56 -14.95 11.51
C ARG A 101 3.37 -13.56 12.12
N ASN A 102 4.24 -12.61 11.78
CA ASN A 102 4.15 -11.24 12.29
C ASN A 102 3.30 -10.35 11.37
N ALA A 103 2.81 -10.87 10.24
CA ALA A 103 1.97 -10.10 9.35
C ALA A 103 0.65 -9.75 10.04
N ILE A 104 0.25 -8.48 9.97
CA ILE A 104 -1.09 -8.04 10.37
C ILE A 104 -2.17 -8.77 9.55
N PRO A 105 -3.41 -8.86 10.05
CA PRO A 105 -4.51 -9.48 9.31
C PRO A 105 -4.87 -8.72 8.02
N ALA A 106 -5.77 -9.33 7.25
CA ALA A 106 -6.37 -8.68 6.09
C ALA A 106 -7.14 -7.42 6.52
N LEU A 107 -6.96 -6.33 5.78
CA LEU A 107 -7.69 -5.09 6.07
C LEU A 107 -9.12 -5.16 5.52
N GLU A 108 -10.07 -4.71 6.33
CA GLU A 108 -11.37 -4.27 5.85
C GLU A 108 -11.27 -2.77 5.56
N VAL A 109 -11.47 -2.39 4.29
CA VAL A 109 -11.29 -1.02 3.83
C VAL A 109 -12.63 -0.40 3.51
N ASP A 110 -12.85 0.81 4.02
CA ASP A 110 -14.02 1.62 3.67
C ASP A 110 -13.66 2.62 2.56
N PHE A 111 -14.21 2.40 1.37
CA PHE A 111 -14.07 3.32 0.23
C PHE A 111 -15.28 4.24 0.03
N SER A 112 -16.15 4.41 1.04
CA SER A 112 -17.34 5.28 0.93
C SER A 112 -17.02 6.74 0.61
N ALA A 113 -15.80 7.19 0.91
CA ALA A 113 -15.29 8.53 0.55
C ALA A 113 -14.85 8.66 -0.91
N VAL A 114 -14.78 7.56 -1.67
CA VAL A 114 -14.34 7.55 -3.08
C VAL A 114 -15.55 7.43 -4.00
N ASP A 115 -15.69 8.39 -4.92
CA ASP A 115 -16.64 8.26 -6.03
C ASP A 115 -15.97 7.52 -7.20
N PHE A 116 -16.16 6.20 -7.26
CA PHE A 116 -15.61 5.37 -8.35
C PHE A 116 -16.19 5.67 -9.73
N SER A 117 -17.32 6.38 -9.81
CA SER A 117 -17.88 6.80 -11.10
C SER A 117 -17.17 8.01 -11.69
N SER A 118 -16.38 8.72 -10.88
CA SER A 118 -15.68 9.95 -11.24
C SER A 118 -14.20 9.71 -11.49
N ARG A 119 -13.75 9.96 -12.74
CA ARG A 119 -12.33 9.86 -13.12
C ARG A 119 -11.44 10.74 -12.24
N SER A 120 -11.88 11.97 -11.91
CA SER A 120 -11.11 12.87 -11.06
C SER A 120 -11.02 12.38 -9.62
N SER A 121 -12.09 11.78 -9.08
CA SER A 121 -12.05 11.18 -7.74
C SER A 121 -11.08 10.01 -7.72
N VAL A 122 -11.21 9.07 -8.66
CA VAL A 122 -10.35 7.88 -8.73
C VAL A 122 -8.88 8.26 -8.90
N LEU A 123 -8.55 9.13 -9.85
CA LEU A 123 -7.15 9.52 -10.08
C LEU A 123 -6.59 10.39 -8.95
N GLY A 124 -7.42 11.21 -8.31
CA GLY A 124 -7.01 11.98 -7.12
C GLY A 124 -6.69 11.07 -5.94
N THR A 125 -7.50 10.03 -5.70
CA THR A 125 -7.21 9.03 -4.67
C THR A 125 -5.98 8.19 -5.02
N ALA A 126 -5.82 7.78 -6.28
CA ALA A 126 -4.64 7.05 -6.76
C ALA A 126 -3.36 7.86 -6.53
N ASP A 127 -3.34 9.15 -6.89
CA ASP A 127 -2.19 10.02 -6.67
C ASP A 127 -1.82 10.13 -5.19
N VAL A 128 -2.80 10.19 -4.29
CA VAL A 128 -2.55 10.17 -2.85
C VAL A 128 -1.88 8.86 -2.42
N PHE A 129 -2.39 7.72 -2.87
CA PHE A 129 -1.83 6.41 -2.51
C PHE A 129 -0.40 6.21 -3.05
N GLU A 130 -0.15 6.45 -4.34
CA GLU A 130 1.18 6.31 -4.94
C GLU A 130 2.22 7.23 -4.27
N ASN A 131 1.83 8.46 -3.92
CA ASN A 131 2.71 9.38 -3.19
C ASN A 131 3.02 8.88 -1.77
N LEU A 132 2.11 8.17 -1.11
CA LEU A 132 2.39 7.53 0.18
C LEU A 132 3.35 6.35 0.03
N GLY A 133 3.21 5.52 -1.01
CA GLY A 133 4.13 4.43 -1.33
C GLY A 133 5.55 4.94 -1.63
N VAL A 134 5.69 5.99 -2.45
CA VAL A 134 6.97 6.64 -2.72
C VAL A 134 7.57 7.25 -1.45
N ALA A 135 6.78 7.94 -0.64
CA ALA A 135 7.28 8.54 0.57
C ALA A 135 7.71 7.46 1.60
N ALA A 136 7.01 6.32 1.68
CA ALA A 136 7.36 5.21 2.56
C ALA A 136 8.69 4.56 2.15
N THR A 137 9.00 4.54 0.85
CA THR A 137 10.26 4.02 0.29
C THR A 137 11.38 5.07 0.25
N MET A 138 11.04 6.36 0.23
CA MET A 138 11.97 7.50 0.19
C MET A 138 11.99 8.27 1.50
N ALA A 139 12.34 7.62 2.60
CA ALA A 139 12.81 8.33 3.76
C ALA A 139 14.36 8.37 3.74
N PRO A 140 14.99 9.54 3.52
CA PRO A 140 16.43 9.62 3.48
C PRO A 140 17.01 9.26 4.85
N ALA A 141 18.00 8.36 4.85
CA ALA A 141 18.90 8.22 5.97
C ALA A 141 19.65 9.54 6.14
N SER A 142 19.27 10.33 7.13
CA SER A 142 20.05 11.46 7.64
C SER A 142 20.21 11.32 9.14
#